data_AF-A0A1M7R7Z4-F1
#
_entry.id   AF-A0A1M7R7Z4-F1
#
_cell.length_a   1.000
_cell.length_b   1.000
_cell.length_c   1.000
_cell.angle_alpha   90.00
_cell.angle_beta   90.00
_cell.angle_gamma   90.00
#
_symmetry.space_group_name_H-M   'P 1'
#
loop_
_entity.id
_entity.type
_entity.pdbx_description
1 polymer ?
#
loop_
_entity_poly.entity_id
_entity_poly.type
_entity_poly.pdbx_seq_one_letter_code
_entity_poly.pdbx_strand_id
1 'polypeptide(L)'
;MVRRAAVDRWGVEDWQHVHHPARAEHRLARHSAAPVTGDHHRTDGAQDETPSAEPLLPDAVRARVTALAVDLFPGLGPDVLPAQLRRFAQFTPARRARLAGPAVVAQLAADPVFRERLAERAVEAAGPLGAAVAAGTPPGAADPVEVAALAYLARPSHWTTLVEAASATVVAAAESEQVQAAARQVERLTEQLERARVNAKADADKLRSDLAAVRAEADELRARVRELSKALRDSEQDVRRLTDAVSTERGRVAAASSTSDAEIRRLRSRLADAERELELAKSASRAGRVTDEARLWLLLETIGNATQGLRRELAVAPPDTLPGDAIAASAAAAAGSRTKAGGQLWAADDPARLDQLLGLPRVHLVIDGYNVTKTGFPGIALEQQRTRLLAGLAGLAAQTNAEITVVFDGAGRPPAAPGSPRGVRVIFSPPGETADEVIRRLVRAEPKGRPVVVVSSDKEVADGIRRAGAYAVPSVVLVRRLDRA
;
A
#
# COMPACT_ATOMS: atom_id res chain seq x y z
N MET A 1 30.02 31.11 8.28
CA MET A 1 31.12 30.22 7.83
C MET A 1 30.57 29.34 6.71
N VAL A 2 30.45 29.91 5.51
CA VAL A 2 31.11 29.46 4.26
C VAL A 2 30.98 27.95 3.99
N ARG A 3 30.09 27.57 3.06
CA ARG A 3 30.45 26.94 1.77
C ARG A 3 29.23 26.78 0.85
N ARG A 4 29.26 27.56 -0.23
CA ARG A 4 28.57 27.39 -1.51
C ARG A 4 29.22 26.22 -2.28
N ALA A 5 28.41 25.39 -2.95
CA ALA A 5 28.70 24.55 -4.14
C ALA A 5 27.72 23.35 -4.11
N ALA A 6 27.11 22.85 -5.17
CA ALA A 6 27.11 23.14 -6.59
C ALA A 6 25.72 22.72 -7.11
N VAL A 7 25.05 23.61 -7.85
CA VAL A 7 23.89 23.25 -8.68
C VAL A 7 24.47 23.01 -10.06
N ASP A 8 24.58 21.74 -10.43
CA ASP A 8 25.04 21.36 -11.76
C ASP A 8 24.02 21.82 -12.80
N ARG A 9 24.51 22.80 -13.53
CA ARG A 9 23.94 23.49 -14.67
C ARG A 9 23.96 22.51 -15.84
N TRP A 10 22.84 21.83 -16.09
CA TRP A 10 22.64 21.14 -17.36
C TRP A 10 22.40 22.18 -18.44
N GLY A 11 23.32 22.23 -19.39
CA GLY A 11 23.42 23.24 -20.44
C GLY A 11 22.17 23.30 -21.31
N VAL A 12 21.64 24.51 -21.43
CA VAL A 12 20.81 24.94 -22.56
C VAL A 12 21.78 25.65 -23.50
N GLU A 13 22.55 24.90 -24.27
CA GLU A 13 23.36 25.42 -25.37
C GLU A 13 23.20 24.49 -26.59
N ASP A 14 22.88 25.13 -27.70
CA ASP A 14 23.00 24.67 -29.09
C ASP A 14 22.30 23.38 -29.54
N TRP A 15 21.04 23.56 -29.94
CA TRP A 15 20.45 22.81 -31.05
C TRP A 15 19.95 23.78 -32.13
N GLN A 16 20.88 24.54 -32.72
CA GLN A 16 20.71 25.20 -34.01
C GLN A 16 21.66 24.61 -35.05
N HIS A 17 21.65 23.30 -35.28
CA HIS A 17 22.17 22.73 -36.53
C HIS A 17 21.36 21.49 -36.92
N VAL A 18 20.12 21.73 -37.34
CA VAL A 18 19.43 20.80 -38.24
C VAL A 18 20.01 21.06 -39.62
N HIS A 19 20.86 20.14 -40.09
CA HIS A 19 21.37 20.12 -41.45
C HIS A 19 20.19 20.13 -42.44
N HIS A 20 20.01 21.28 -43.09
CA HIS A 20 19.26 21.41 -44.31
C HIS A 20 19.91 20.49 -45.36
N PRO A 21 19.22 19.50 -45.95
CA PRO A 21 19.72 18.90 -47.17
C PRO A 21 19.69 20.00 -48.24
N ALA A 22 20.88 20.33 -48.73
CA ALA A 22 21.10 21.29 -49.79
C ALA A 22 20.19 20.96 -50.98
N ARG A 23 19.43 21.97 -51.41
CA ARG A 23 18.78 21.99 -52.72
C ARG A 23 19.85 21.76 -53.77
N ALA A 24 19.86 20.58 -54.39
CA ALA A 24 20.61 20.35 -55.61
C ALA A 24 19.96 21.20 -56.71
N GLU A 25 20.61 22.30 -57.04
CA GLU A 25 20.30 23.12 -58.21
C GLU A 25 20.47 22.26 -59.47
N HIS A 26 19.34 21.80 -60.02
CA HIS A 26 19.30 21.25 -61.36
C HIS A 26 19.62 22.36 -62.36
N ARG A 27 20.89 22.40 -62.78
CA ARG A 27 21.36 23.19 -63.91
C ARG A 27 20.69 22.64 -65.18
N LEU A 28 19.57 23.26 -65.56
CA LEU A 28 18.89 23.06 -66.84
C LEU A 28 19.84 23.49 -67.98
N ALA A 29 20.59 22.55 -68.52
CA ALA A 29 21.23 22.69 -69.82
C ALA A 29 20.12 22.65 -70.89
N ARG A 30 19.57 23.83 -71.21
CA ARG A 30 18.76 24.04 -72.41
C ARG A 30 19.68 23.85 -73.62
N HIS A 31 19.66 22.67 -74.23
CA HIS A 31 20.13 22.52 -75.59
C HIS A 31 19.07 23.11 -76.52
N SER A 32 19.46 24.19 -77.19
CA SER A 32 18.72 24.88 -78.22
C SER A 32 18.34 23.90 -79.32
N ALA A 33 17.03 23.74 -79.55
CA ALA A 33 16.50 23.20 -80.79
C ALA A 33 16.76 24.23 -81.89
N ALA A 34 17.66 23.91 -82.81
CA ALA A 34 17.82 24.64 -84.06
C ALA A 34 16.70 24.18 -85.03
N PRO A 35 16.04 25.11 -85.74
CA PRO A 35 14.98 24.77 -86.69
C PRO A 35 15.60 24.24 -88.00
N VAL A 36 15.10 23.11 -88.48
CA VAL A 36 15.33 22.65 -89.85
C VAL A 36 14.44 23.48 -90.77
N THR A 37 15.00 24.53 -91.34
CA THR A 37 14.43 25.24 -92.50
C THR A 37 14.79 24.47 -93.76
N GLY A 38 13.79 23.91 -94.43
CA GLY A 38 13.88 23.75 -95.88
C GLY A 38 13.90 25.13 -96.52
N ASP A 39 14.74 25.36 -97.52
CA ASP A 39 14.30 25.33 -98.91
C ASP A 39 15.45 25.61 -99.91
N HIS A 40 15.24 25.10 -101.14
CA HIS A 40 15.69 25.60 -102.44
C HIS A 40 16.98 25.13 -103.17
N HIS A 41 16.69 24.63 -104.38
CA HIS A 41 17.36 24.80 -105.68
C HIS A 41 18.47 23.85 -106.19
N ARG A 42 18.00 22.85 -106.95
CA ARG A 42 18.17 22.67 -108.42
C ARG A 42 19.54 23.03 -109.04
N THR A 43 20.25 22.03 -109.54
CA THR A 43 21.04 22.12 -110.77
C THR A 43 20.88 20.85 -111.60
N ASP A 44 20.47 21.05 -112.85
CA ASP A 44 20.48 20.09 -113.96
C ASP A 44 21.93 19.85 -114.44
N GLY A 45 22.17 18.64 -114.92
CA GLY A 45 23.07 18.34 -116.04
C GLY A 45 24.58 18.43 -115.82
N ALA A 46 25.21 17.27 -115.68
CA ALA A 46 26.42 16.91 -116.43
C ALA A 46 26.76 15.44 -116.17
N GLN A 47 26.62 14.60 -117.20
CA GLN A 47 27.34 13.34 -117.30
C GLN A 47 28.82 13.70 -117.41
N ASP A 48 29.59 13.38 -116.38
CA ASP A 48 31.04 13.27 -116.48
C ASP A 48 31.47 11.98 -115.77
N GLU A 49 31.74 10.98 -116.59
CA GLU A 49 32.44 9.76 -116.21
C GLU A 49 33.82 10.12 -115.65
N THR A 50 33.91 10.15 -114.34
CA THR A 50 35.17 10.14 -113.57
C THR A 50 35.21 8.86 -112.75
N PRO A 51 36.40 8.26 -112.52
CA PRO A 51 36.54 6.86 -112.17
C PRO A 51 35.87 6.52 -110.84
N SER A 52 34.97 5.55 -110.89
CA SER A 52 34.14 4.98 -109.83
C SER A 52 34.81 4.94 -108.44
N ALA A 53 34.41 5.83 -107.54
CA ALA A 53 34.64 5.63 -106.10
C ALA A 53 33.84 4.40 -105.64
N GLU A 54 34.48 3.42 -104.99
CA GLU A 54 33.77 2.25 -104.47
C GLU A 54 32.76 2.70 -103.39
N PRO A 55 31.50 2.20 -103.42
CA PRO A 55 30.49 2.58 -102.45
C PRO A 55 30.89 2.10 -101.05
N LEU A 56 30.69 2.94 -100.04
CA LEU A 56 30.96 2.60 -98.65
C LEU A 56 29.95 1.56 -98.17
N LEU A 57 30.44 0.34 -97.89
CA LEU A 57 29.60 -0.76 -97.41
C LEU A 57 29.33 -0.64 -95.90
N PRO A 58 28.06 -0.75 -95.45
CA PRO A 58 27.72 -0.94 -94.04
C PRO A 58 28.42 -2.17 -93.45
N ASP A 59 28.67 -2.16 -92.14
CA ASP A 59 29.40 -3.23 -91.47
C ASP A 59 28.74 -4.61 -91.63
N ALA A 60 27.40 -4.67 -91.65
CA ALA A 60 26.65 -5.89 -91.90
C ALA A 60 26.92 -6.47 -93.31
N VAL A 61 26.95 -5.60 -94.33
CA VAL A 61 27.23 -6.00 -95.72
C VAL A 61 28.69 -6.41 -95.88
N ARG A 62 29.64 -5.66 -95.27
CA ARG A 62 31.07 -5.99 -95.27
C ARG A 62 31.36 -7.34 -94.62
N ALA A 63 30.72 -7.62 -93.48
CA ALA A 63 30.83 -8.90 -92.80
C ALA A 63 30.26 -10.03 -93.67
N ARG A 64 29.15 -9.79 -94.38
CA ARG A 64 28.54 -10.78 -95.26
C ARG A 64 29.37 -11.06 -96.52
N VAL A 65 29.90 -10.03 -97.19
CA VAL A 65 30.86 -10.16 -98.31
C VAL A 65 32.06 -11.00 -97.88
N THR A 66 32.60 -10.71 -96.68
CA THR A 66 33.73 -11.46 -96.12
C THR A 66 33.39 -12.92 -95.86
N ALA A 67 32.21 -13.20 -95.30
CA ALA A 67 31.75 -14.55 -95.02
C ALA A 67 31.57 -15.36 -96.32
N LEU A 68 30.87 -14.81 -97.31
CA LEU A 68 30.68 -15.43 -98.63
C LEU A 68 32.02 -15.73 -99.30
N ALA A 69 32.95 -14.77 -99.29
CA ALA A 69 34.26 -14.94 -99.86
C ALA A 69 35.04 -16.10 -99.20
N VAL A 70 35.06 -16.13 -97.87
CA VAL A 70 35.80 -17.11 -97.08
C VAL A 70 35.21 -18.51 -97.14
N ASP A 71 33.89 -18.63 -97.27
CA ASP A 71 33.21 -19.93 -97.39
C ASP A 71 33.49 -20.59 -98.74
N LEU A 72 33.73 -19.78 -99.79
CA LEU A 72 34.02 -20.26 -101.14
C LEU A 72 35.51 -20.57 -101.39
N PHE A 73 36.42 -20.21 -100.47
CA PHE A 73 37.87 -20.48 -100.59
C PHE A 73 38.23 -21.94 -100.89
N PRO A 74 37.64 -22.96 -100.24
CA PRO A 74 38.00 -24.36 -100.52
C PRO A 74 37.63 -24.83 -101.93
N GLY A 75 36.69 -24.15 -102.60
CA GLY A 75 36.26 -24.46 -103.97
C GLY A 75 37.03 -23.69 -105.05
N LEU A 76 37.87 -22.72 -104.66
CA LEU A 76 38.74 -21.97 -105.56
C LEU A 76 40.10 -22.67 -105.63
N GLY A 77 40.54 -23.04 -106.82
CA GLY A 77 41.83 -23.69 -107.01
C GLY A 77 43.01 -22.79 -106.58
N PRO A 78 44.19 -23.37 -106.29
CA PRO A 78 45.38 -22.62 -105.85
C PRO A 78 45.87 -21.58 -106.87
N ASP A 79 45.47 -21.74 -108.13
CA ASP A 79 45.80 -20.85 -109.27
C ASP A 79 44.99 -19.54 -109.26
N VAL A 80 43.84 -19.53 -108.57
CA VAL A 80 42.94 -18.36 -108.50
C VAL A 80 43.09 -17.62 -107.16
N LEU A 81 43.55 -18.30 -106.11
CA LEU A 81 43.74 -17.69 -104.79
C LEU A 81 45.04 -16.86 -104.70
N PRO A 82 44.97 -15.57 -104.33
CA PRO A 82 46.14 -14.74 -104.09
C PRO A 82 47.05 -15.33 -103.02
N ALA A 83 48.37 -15.18 -103.18
CA ALA A 83 49.37 -15.79 -102.30
C ALA A 83 49.17 -15.45 -100.81
N GLN A 84 48.68 -14.24 -100.51
CA GLN A 84 48.40 -13.76 -99.15
C GLN A 84 47.20 -14.48 -98.50
N LEU A 85 46.29 -15.04 -99.29
CA LEU A 85 45.06 -15.70 -98.85
C LEU A 85 45.16 -17.22 -98.79
N ARG A 86 46.10 -17.84 -99.51
CA ARG A 86 46.29 -19.31 -99.57
C ARG A 86 46.47 -19.96 -98.19
N ARG A 87 47.24 -19.33 -97.31
CA ARG A 87 47.44 -19.81 -95.94
C ARG A 87 46.14 -19.90 -95.14
N PHE A 88 45.16 -19.08 -95.49
CA PHE A 88 43.90 -19.03 -94.77
C PHE A 88 42.89 -20.07 -95.26
N ALA A 89 43.01 -20.59 -96.49
CA ALA A 89 42.10 -21.59 -97.04
C ALA A 89 42.04 -22.90 -96.21
N GLN A 90 43.11 -23.23 -95.49
CA GLN A 90 43.23 -24.44 -94.67
C GLN A 90 42.59 -24.32 -93.27
N PHE A 91 42.24 -23.12 -92.79
CA PHE A 91 41.64 -22.97 -91.46
C PHE A 91 40.15 -23.33 -91.46
N THR A 92 39.58 -23.54 -90.26
CA THR A 92 38.14 -23.69 -90.08
C THR A 92 37.37 -22.42 -90.46
N PRO A 93 36.12 -22.51 -90.97
CA PRO A 93 35.35 -21.35 -91.47
C PRO A 93 35.33 -20.15 -90.51
N ALA A 94 35.08 -20.40 -89.22
CA ALA A 94 35.07 -19.35 -88.19
C ALA A 94 36.43 -18.66 -87.98
N ARG A 95 37.55 -19.40 -88.05
CA ARG A 95 38.90 -18.81 -87.96
C ARG A 95 39.29 -18.10 -89.25
N ARG A 96 38.83 -18.58 -90.42
CA ARG A 96 39.05 -17.91 -91.71
C ARG A 96 38.37 -16.55 -91.77
N ALA A 97 37.10 -16.46 -91.40
CA ALA A 97 36.35 -15.20 -91.47
C ALA A 97 36.99 -14.11 -90.60
N ARG A 98 37.45 -14.49 -89.39
CA ARG A 98 38.08 -13.57 -88.44
C ARG A 98 39.49 -13.11 -88.85
N LEU A 99 40.33 -14.02 -89.37
CA LEU A 99 41.75 -13.74 -89.62
C LEU A 99 42.04 -13.31 -91.07
N ALA A 100 41.25 -13.77 -92.03
CA ALA A 100 41.39 -13.41 -93.43
C ALA A 100 40.61 -12.15 -93.79
N GLY A 101 39.60 -11.75 -93.00
CA GLY A 101 38.62 -10.73 -93.39
C GLY A 101 39.20 -9.41 -93.94
N PRO A 102 40.11 -8.71 -93.22
CA PRO A 102 40.72 -7.48 -93.73
C PRO A 102 41.53 -7.71 -95.02
N ALA A 103 42.19 -8.86 -95.15
CA ALA A 103 42.96 -9.22 -96.34
C ALA A 103 42.05 -9.59 -97.52
N VAL A 104 40.90 -10.22 -97.27
CA VAL A 104 39.90 -10.54 -98.29
C VAL A 104 39.35 -9.26 -98.92
N VAL A 105 38.91 -8.31 -98.09
CA VAL A 105 38.35 -7.04 -98.58
C VAL A 105 39.38 -6.26 -99.40
N ALA A 106 40.62 -6.20 -98.94
CA ALA A 106 41.71 -5.53 -99.68
C ALA A 106 42.01 -6.21 -101.04
N GLN A 107 41.98 -7.55 -101.10
CA GLN A 107 42.24 -8.29 -102.34
C GLN A 107 41.06 -8.26 -103.33
N LEU A 108 39.81 -8.13 -102.85
CA LEU A 108 38.64 -7.95 -103.73
C LEU A 108 38.67 -6.61 -104.48
N ALA A 109 39.25 -5.57 -103.86
CA ALA A 109 39.49 -4.29 -104.51
C ALA A 109 40.71 -4.35 -105.46
N ALA A 110 41.79 -5.02 -105.06
CA ALA A 110 43.07 -5.01 -105.78
C ALA A 110 43.19 -5.99 -106.95
N ASP A 111 42.50 -7.15 -106.92
CA ASP A 111 42.63 -8.22 -107.92
C ASP A 111 41.29 -8.49 -108.65
N PRO A 112 41.13 -8.00 -109.89
CA PRO A 112 39.92 -8.22 -110.68
C PRO A 112 39.65 -9.69 -111.04
N VAL A 113 40.69 -10.49 -111.29
CA VAL A 113 40.55 -11.89 -111.73
C VAL A 113 40.08 -12.76 -110.57
N PHE A 114 40.64 -12.53 -109.38
CA PHE A 114 40.18 -13.19 -108.16
C PHE A 114 38.71 -12.85 -107.85
N ARG A 115 38.33 -11.57 -107.99
CA ARG A 115 36.95 -11.13 -107.76
C ARG A 115 35.97 -11.77 -108.75
N GLU A 116 36.29 -11.81 -110.05
CA GLU A 116 35.42 -12.39 -111.09
C GLU A 116 35.18 -13.88 -110.84
N ARG A 117 36.23 -14.65 -110.55
CA ARG A 117 36.11 -16.08 -110.22
C ARG A 117 35.34 -16.33 -108.94
N LEU A 118 35.55 -15.49 -107.93
CA LEU A 118 34.77 -15.58 -106.70
C LEU A 118 33.31 -15.22 -106.95
N ALA A 119 33.04 -14.23 -107.78
CA ALA A 119 31.71 -13.80 -108.15
C ALA A 119 30.93 -14.87 -108.93
N GLU A 120 31.56 -15.52 -109.92
CA GLU A 120 30.98 -16.66 -110.64
C GLU A 120 30.50 -17.73 -109.65
N ARG A 121 31.36 -18.10 -108.70
CA ARG A 121 31.04 -19.12 -107.68
C ARG A 121 30.04 -18.63 -106.64
N ALA A 122 30.05 -17.36 -106.27
CA ALA A 122 29.09 -16.78 -105.35
C ALA A 122 27.68 -16.72 -105.97
N VAL A 123 27.59 -16.36 -107.25
CA VAL A 123 26.34 -16.36 -108.01
C VAL A 123 25.79 -17.78 -108.17
N GLU A 124 26.64 -18.75 -108.50
CA GLU A 124 26.26 -20.17 -108.59
C GLU A 124 25.78 -20.71 -107.24
N ALA A 125 26.52 -20.43 -106.15
CA ALA A 125 26.16 -20.85 -104.80
C ALA A 125 24.86 -20.21 -104.28
N ALA A 126 24.56 -18.97 -104.70
CA ALA A 126 23.32 -18.27 -104.36
C ALA A 126 22.12 -18.66 -105.23
N GLY A 127 22.31 -19.49 -106.26
CA GLY A 127 21.23 -20.08 -107.06
C GLY A 127 20.32 -19.03 -107.73
N PRO A 128 18.98 -19.11 -107.59
CA PRO A 128 18.05 -18.18 -108.22
C PRO A 128 18.27 -16.71 -107.82
N LEU A 129 18.69 -16.45 -106.58
CA LEU A 129 18.97 -15.09 -106.10
C LEU A 129 20.24 -14.54 -106.76
N GLY A 130 21.30 -15.35 -106.83
CA GLY A 130 22.54 -14.98 -107.52
C GLY A 130 22.31 -14.63 -108.98
N ALA A 131 21.53 -15.47 -109.69
CA ALA A 131 21.18 -15.23 -111.09
C ALA A 131 20.38 -13.93 -111.29
N ALA A 132 19.40 -13.66 -110.41
CA ALA A 132 18.60 -12.44 -110.45
C ALA A 132 19.42 -11.18 -110.16
N VAL A 133 20.36 -11.25 -109.20
CA VAL A 133 21.31 -10.16 -108.89
C VAL A 133 22.27 -9.95 -110.05
N ALA A 134 22.83 -11.01 -110.64
CA ALA A 134 23.71 -10.93 -111.81
C ALA A 134 23.00 -10.36 -113.06
N ALA A 135 21.69 -10.59 -113.18
CA ALA A 135 20.84 -9.97 -114.21
C ALA A 135 20.41 -8.52 -113.86
N GLY A 136 20.86 -7.97 -112.72
CA GLY A 136 20.57 -6.61 -112.28
C GLY A 136 19.14 -6.37 -111.77
N THR A 137 18.34 -7.43 -111.59
CA THR A 137 16.93 -7.34 -111.16
C THR A 137 16.68 -8.20 -109.91
N PRO A 138 17.20 -7.80 -108.73
CA PRO A 138 16.99 -8.57 -107.51
C PRO A 138 15.51 -8.56 -107.09
N PRO A 139 14.97 -9.66 -106.55
CA PRO A 139 13.61 -9.71 -106.05
C PRO A 139 13.47 -8.87 -104.77
N GLY A 140 12.42 -8.06 -104.66
CA GLY A 140 12.20 -7.18 -103.50
C GLY A 140 11.94 -7.88 -102.16
N ALA A 141 11.73 -9.21 -102.18
CA ALA A 141 11.58 -10.04 -100.98
C ALA A 141 12.88 -10.69 -100.50
N ALA A 142 14.01 -10.49 -101.20
CA ALA A 142 15.30 -11.00 -100.77
C ALA A 142 15.90 -10.18 -99.62
N ASP A 143 16.78 -10.81 -98.84
CA ASP A 143 17.54 -10.14 -97.79
C ASP A 143 18.42 -9.03 -98.41
N PRO A 144 18.21 -7.75 -98.03
CA PRO A 144 19.01 -6.65 -98.55
C PRO A 144 20.51 -6.81 -98.30
N VAL A 145 20.91 -7.46 -97.20
CA VAL A 145 22.33 -7.70 -96.91
C VAL A 145 22.94 -8.67 -97.93
N GLU A 146 22.19 -9.70 -98.30
CA GLU A 146 22.59 -10.71 -99.30
C GLU A 146 22.65 -10.11 -100.70
N VAL A 147 21.64 -9.31 -101.07
CA VAL A 147 21.58 -8.61 -102.35
C VAL A 147 22.75 -7.64 -102.49
N ALA A 148 23.06 -6.84 -101.45
CA ALA A 148 24.20 -5.93 -101.46
C ALA A 148 25.54 -6.68 -101.56
N ALA A 149 25.70 -7.80 -100.85
CA ALA A 149 26.92 -8.58 -100.88
C ALA A 149 27.16 -9.27 -102.24
N LEU A 150 26.12 -9.85 -102.84
CA LEU A 150 26.18 -10.47 -104.17
C LEU A 150 26.37 -9.42 -105.28
N ALA A 151 25.71 -8.26 -105.19
CA ALA A 151 25.87 -7.17 -106.15
C ALA A 151 27.30 -6.58 -106.10
N TYR A 152 27.90 -6.47 -104.91
CA TYR A 152 29.29 -6.01 -104.74
C TYR A 152 30.31 -6.97 -105.38
N LEU A 153 30.06 -8.29 -105.29
CA LEU A 153 30.92 -9.32 -105.87
C LEU A 153 30.71 -9.44 -107.39
N ALA A 154 29.47 -9.57 -107.85
CA ALA A 154 29.12 -9.83 -109.25
C ALA A 154 29.24 -8.63 -110.18
N ARG A 155 29.19 -7.40 -109.64
CA ARG A 155 29.27 -6.14 -110.40
C ARG A 155 28.46 -6.11 -111.71
N PRO A 156 27.16 -6.45 -111.71
CA PRO A 156 26.26 -6.30 -112.87
C PRO A 156 26.14 -4.84 -113.33
N SER A 157 25.47 -4.58 -114.46
CA SER A 157 25.12 -3.22 -114.87
C SER A 157 24.37 -2.51 -113.73
N HIS A 158 24.84 -1.30 -113.35
CA HIS A 158 24.30 -0.52 -112.23
C HIS A 158 24.47 -1.17 -110.83
N TRP A 159 25.50 -1.99 -110.61
CA TRP A 159 25.76 -2.61 -109.30
C TRP A 159 25.90 -1.61 -108.14
N THR A 160 26.43 -0.42 -108.39
CA THR A 160 26.58 0.63 -107.35
C THR A 160 25.24 1.08 -106.80
N THR A 161 24.25 1.30 -107.66
CA THR A 161 22.90 1.72 -107.24
C THR A 161 22.16 0.60 -106.50
N LEU A 162 22.38 -0.66 -106.88
CA LEU A 162 21.84 -1.82 -106.16
C LEU A 162 22.43 -1.95 -104.75
N VAL A 163 23.75 -1.78 -104.63
CA VAL A 163 24.45 -1.81 -103.33
C VAL A 163 24.03 -0.64 -102.45
N GLU A 164 23.90 0.57 -103.00
CA GLU A 164 23.45 1.75 -102.26
C GLU A 164 21.99 1.61 -101.79
N ALA A 165 21.09 1.17 -102.67
CA ALA A 165 19.69 0.96 -102.32
C ALA A 165 19.52 -0.12 -101.23
N ALA A 166 20.23 -1.24 -101.35
CA ALA A 166 20.19 -2.31 -100.36
C ALA A 166 20.91 -1.94 -99.05
N SER A 167 21.98 -1.14 -99.11
CA SER A 167 22.66 -0.62 -97.92
C SER A 167 21.80 0.41 -97.19
N ALA A 168 21.08 1.26 -97.91
CA ALA A 168 20.17 2.25 -97.33
C ALA A 168 19.01 1.58 -96.57
N THR A 169 18.46 0.47 -97.06
CA THR A 169 17.41 -0.27 -96.33
C THR A 169 17.94 -0.94 -95.07
N VAL A 170 19.17 -1.47 -95.09
CA VAL A 170 19.84 -2.04 -93.90
C VAL A 170 20.09 -0.98 -92.84
N VAL A 171 20.60 0.19 -93.24
CA VAL A 171 20.84 1.31 -92.33
C VAL A 171 19.52 1.82 -91.74
N ALA A 172 18.50 2.04 -92.57
CA ALA A 172 17.18 2.49 -92.11
C ALA A 172 16.52 1.49 -91.13
N ALA A 173 16.67 0.18 -91.37
CA ALA A 173 16.18 -0.85 -90.45
C ALA A 173 16.91 -0.81 -89.10
N ALA A 174 18.24 -0.68 -89.12
CA ALA A 174 19.05 -0.58 -87.92
C ALA A 174 18.74 0.69 -87.10
N GLU A 175 18.57 1.83 -87.78
CA GLU A 175 18.16 3.09 -87.14
C GLU A 175 16.75 2.98 -86.53
N SER A 176 15.80 2.34 -87.22
CA SER A 176 14.46 2.10 -86.68
C SER A 176 14.49 1.24 -85.43
N GLU A 177 15.29 0.17 -85.41
CA GLU A 177 15.46 -0.68 -84.24
C GLU A 177 16.07 0.08 -83.07
N GLN A 178 17.09 0.91 -83.32
CA GLN A 178 17.70 1.77 -82.29
C GLN A 178 16.69 2.77 -81.72
N VAL A 179 15.90 3.43 -82.57
CA VAL A 179 14.84 4.35 -82.14
C VAL A 179 13.79 3.62 -81.29
N GLN A 180 13.37 2.42 -81.70
CA GLN A 180 12.43 1.61 -80.92
C GLN A 180 13.01 1.16 -79.58
N ALA A 181 14.27 0.74 -79.54
CA ALA A 181 14.94 0.36 -78.31
C ALA A 181 15.08 1.55 -77.35
N ALA A 182 15.46 2.72 -77.86
CA ALA A 182 15.50 3.95 -77.10
C ALA A 182 14.12 4.36 -76.59
N ALA A 183 13.07 4.27 -77.41
CA ALA A 183 11.69 4.57 -77.02
C ALA A 183 11.22 3.65 -75.88
N ARG A 184 11.45 2.33 -75.98
CA ARG A 184 11.15 1.37 -74.91
C ARG A 184 11.92 1.68 -73.63
N GLN A 185 13.17 2.14 -73.74
CA GLN A 185 13.96 2.53 -72.58
C GLN A 185 13.42 3.80 -71.91
N VAL A 186 13.04 4.81 -72.70
CA VAL A 186 12.42 6.04 -72.19
C VAL A 186 11.10 5.73 -71.48
N GLU A 187 10.27 4.85 -72.05
CA GLU A 187 9.02 4.42 -71.44
C GLU A 187 9.26 3.74 -70.08
N ARG A 188 10.17 2.75 -70.01
CA ARG A 188 10.54 2.09 -68.75
C ARG A 188 11.06 3.06 -67.70
N LEU A 189 11.94 3.98 -68.09
CA LEU A 189 12.50 4.98 -67.17
C LEU A 189 11.43 5.96 -66.69
N THR A 190 10.48 6.32 -67.56
CA THR A 190 9.34 7.18 -67.21
C THR A 190 8.43 6.47 -66.20
N GLU A 191 8.11 5.19 -66.43
CA GLU A 191 7.34 4.39 -65.46
C GLU A 191 8.05 4.26 -64.12
N GLN A 192 9.36 4.00 -64.12
CA GLN A 192 10.15 3.91 -62.89
C GLN A 192 10.15 5.23 -62.12
N LEU A 193 10.28 6.35 -62.84
CA LEU A 193 10.28 7.69 -62.26
C LEU A 193 8.89 8.05 -61.69
N GLU A 194 7.81 7.73 -62.38
CA GLU A 194 6.45 7.94 -61.85
C GLU A 194 6.17 7.05 -60.64
N ARG A 195 6.57 5.77 -60.65
CA ARG A 195 6.49 4.89 -59.46
C ARG A 195 7.29 5.45 -58.29
N ALA A 196 8.51 5.93 -58.53
CA ALA A 196 9.34 6.55 -57.50
C ALA A 196 8.71 7.83 -56.94
N ARG A 197 8.10 8.67 -57.79
CA ARG A 197 7.38 9.88 -57.37
C ARG A 197 6.16 9.56 -56.51
N VAL A 198 5.36 8.57 -56.90
CA VAL A 198 4.18 8.12 -56.13
C VAL A 198 4.62 7.58 -54.77
N ASN A 199 5.65 6.73 -54.72
CA ASN A 199 6.18 6.20 -53.48
C ASN A 199 6.72 7.31 -52.57
N ALA A 200 7.54 8.22 -53.12
CA ALA A 200 8.09 9.35 -52.35
C ALA A 200 6.98 10.28 -51.81
N LYS A 201 5.89 10.47 -52.56
CA LYS A 201 4.73 11.23 -52.09
C LYS A 201 4.00 10.51 -50.95
N ALA A 202 3.76 9.21 -51.10
CA ALA A 202 3.13 8.40 -50.06
C ALA A 202 3.96 8.37 -48.77
N ASP A 203 5.28 8.22 -48.87
CA ASP A 203 6.20 8.26 -47.75
C ASP A 203 6.21 9.64 -47.09
N ALA A 204 6.21 10.73 -47.87
CA ALA A 204 6.14 12.09 -47.34
C ALA A 204 4.82 12.36 -46.60
N ASP A 205 3.69 11.87 -47.12
CA ASP A 205 2.39 12.02 -46.49
C ASP A 205 2.29 11.20 -45.20
N LYS A 206 2.85 9.98 -45.19
CA LYS A 206 2.97 9.16 -43.97
C LYS A 206 3.86 9.81 -42.92
N LEU A 207 5.03 10.32 -43.29
CA LEU A 207 5.91 11.03 -42.36
C LEU A 207 5.25 12.30 -41.80
N ARG A 208 4.44 13.00 -42.59
CA ARG A 208 3.65 14.15 -42.11
C ARG A 208 2.58 13.73 -41.10
N SER A 209 1.85 12.63 -41.36
CA SER A 209 0.84 12.13 -40.41
C SER A 209 1.48 11.65 -39.11
N ASP A 210 2.59 10.92 -39.18
CA ASP A 210 3.32 10.42 -38.01
C ASP A 210 3.86 11.60 -37.18
N LEU A 211 4.41 12.62 -37.84
CA LEU A 211 4.89 13.83 -37.17
C LEU A 211 3.74 14.62 -36.51
N ALA A 212 2.57 14.70 -37.15
CA ALA A 212 1.39 15.32 -36.54
C ALA A 212 0.90 14.54 -35.31
N ALA A 213 0.89 13.21 -35.36
CA ALA A 213 0.53 12.36 -34.22
C ALA A 213 1.50 12.55 -33.05
N VAL A 214 2.81 12.49 -33.29
CA VAL A 214 3.83 12.70 -32.25
C VAL A 214 3.73 14.10 -31.64
N ARG A 215 3.43 15.14 -32.43
CA ARG A 215 3.19 16.49 -31.90
C ARG A 215 1.96 16.55 -31.00
N ALA A 216 0.86 15.91 -31.40
CA ALA A 216 -0.36 15.86 -30.59
C ALA A 216 -0.11 15.13 -29.25
N GLU A 217 0.58 13.99 -29.28
CA GLU A 217 0.98 13.27 -28.06
C GLU A 217 1.90 14.12 -27.17
N ALA A 218 2.86 14.84 -27.74
CA ALA A 218 3.74 15.71 -26.99
C ALA A 218 2.97 16.86 -26.30
N ASP A 219 1.98 17.45 -26.97
CA ASP A 219 1.15 18.51 -26.41
C ASP A 219 0.19 17.99 -25.33
N GLU A 220 -0.35 16.79 -25.51
CA GLU A 220 -1.13 16.10 -24.48
C GLU A 220 -0.28 15.80 -23.24
N LEU A 221 0.91 15.25 -23.41
CA LEU A 221 1.84 14.98 -22.30
C LEU A 221 2.24 16.29 -21.60
N ARG A 222 2.49 17.38 -22.32
CA ARG A 222 2.74 18.70 -21.73
C ARG A 222 1.54 19.21 -20.94
N ALA A 223 0.32 19.00 -21.44
CA ALA A 223 -0.90 19.38 -20.72
C ALA A 223 -1.04 18.58 -19.42
N ARG A 224 -0.88 17.25 -19.48
CA ARG A 224 -0.90 16.36 -18.30
C ARG A 224 0.18 16.73 -17.28
N VAL A 225 1.40 17.04 -17.72
CA VAL A 225 2.49 17.48 -16.81
C VAL A 225 2.13 18.80 -16.12
N ARG A 226 1.53 19.77 -16.83
CA ARG A 226 1.08 21.03 -16.22
C ARG A 226 -0.01 20.79 -15.19
N GLU A 227 -0.98 19.94 -15.51
CA GLU A 227 -2.08 19.58 -14.60
C GLU A 227 -1.57 18.88 -13.35
N LEU A 228 -0.74 17.83 -13.49
CA LEU A 228 -0.13 17.12 -12.37
C LEU A 228 0.77 18.04 -11.53
N SER A 229 1.52 18.93 -12.16
CA SER A 229 2.35 19.91 -11.44
C SER A 229 1.51 20.89 -10.63
N LYS A 230 0.35 21.31 -11.15
CA LYS A 230 -0.60 22.16 -10.42
C LYS A 230 -1.21 21.39 -9.25
N ALA A 231 -1.71 20.17 -9.49
CA ALA A 231 -2.27 19.32 -8.45
C ALA A 231 -1.27 19.03 -7.32
N LEU A 232 0.01 18.79 -7.66
CA LEU A 232 1.07 18.62 -6.68
C LEU A 232 1.25 19.88 -5.83
N ARG A 233 1.37 21.06 -6.45
CA ARG A 233 1.50 22.33 -5.71
C ARG A 233 0.30 22.60 -4.80
N ASP A 234 -0.91 22.35 -5.28
CA ASP A 234 -2.14 22.53 -4.49
C ASP A 234 -2.13 21.57 -3.29
N SER A 235 -1.75 20.29 -3.49
CA SER A 235 -1.62 19.31 -2.41
C SER A 235 -0.53 19.67 -1.39
N GLU A 236 0.62 20.20 -1.84
CA GLU A 236 1.69 20.67 -0.96
C GLU A 236 1.23 21.86 -0.12
N GLN A 237 0.46 22.78 -0.71
CA GLN A 237 -0.13 23.90 0.01
C GLN A 237 -1.13 23.43 1.06
N ASP A 238 -1.98 22.45 0.73
CA ASP A 238 -2.94 21.90 1.69
C ASP A 238 -2.24 21.15 2.83
N VAL A 239 -1.20 20.38 2.55
CA VAL A 239 -0.36 19.75 3.59
C VAL A 239 0.26 20.81 4.50
N ARG A 240 0.77 21.92 3.95
CA ARG A 240 1.31 23.03 4.76
C ARG A 240 0.22 23.66 5.64
N ARG A 241 -0.95 23.99 5.08
CA ARG A 241 -2.09 24.55 5.83
C ARG A 241 -2.54 23.63 6.97
N LEU A 242 -2.66 22.33 6.69
CA LEU A 242 -3.03 21.34 7.70
C LEU A 242 -1.96 21.19 8.78
N THR A 243 -0.68 21.24 8.39
CA THR A 243 0.43 21.21 9.35
C THR A 243 0.42 22.43 10.26
N ASP A 244 0.20 23.62 9.70
CA ASP A 244 0.07 24.86 10.47
C ASP A 244 -1.15 24.80 11.39
N ALA A 245 -2.30 24.34 10.91
CA ALA A 245 -3.51 24.15 11.72
C ALA A 245 -3.26 23.17 12.89
N VAL A 246 -2.61 22.03 12.64
CA VAL A 246 -2.24 21.08 13.69
C VAL A 246 -1.26 21.71 14.69
N SER A 247 -0.29 22.51 14.24
CA SER A 247 0.66 23.18 15.12
C SER A 247 -0.03 24.20 16.05
N THR A 248 -0.99 24.96 15.50
CA THR A 248 -1.76 25.94 16.27
C THR A 248 -2.68 25.27 17.29
N GLU A 249 -3.37 24.18 16.91
CA GLU A 249 -4.18 23.40 17.87
C GLU A 249 -3.32 22.76 18.95
N ARG A 250 -2.16 22.20 18.61
CA ARG A 250 -1.21 21.69 19.61
C ARG A 250 -0.76 22.80 20.56
N GLY A 251 -0.51 24.01 20.06
CA GLY A 251 -0.20 25.18 20.88
C GLY A 251 -1.34 25.55 21.84
N ARG A 252 -2.60 25.53 21.36
CA ARG A 252 -3.79 25.80 22.18
C ARG A 252 -3.97 24.77 23.29
N VAL A 253 -3.86 23.47 22.95
CA VAL A 253 -3.95 22.37 23.92
C VAL A 253 -2.83 22.45 24.95
N ALA A 254 -1.58 22.72 24.53
CA ALA A 254 -0.46 22.89 25.44
C ALA A 254 -0.65 24.08 26.39
N ALA A 255 -1.14 25.21 25.89
CA ALA A 255 -1.45 26.39 26.71
C ALA A 255 -2.54 26.07 27.75
N ALA A 256 -3.65 25.44 27.32
CA ALA A 256 -4.75 25.03 28.21
C ALA A 256 -4.32 23.98 29.26
N SER A 257 -3.43 23.06 28.89
CA SER A 257 -2.82 22.13 29.85
C SER A 257 -1.98 22.89 30.88
N SER A 258 -1.15 23.84 30.44
CA SER A 258 -0.30 24.61 31.35
C SER A 258 -1.10 25.46 32.35
N THR A 259 -2.23 26.04 31.92
CA THR A 259 -3.12 26.80 32.80
C THR A 259 -3.83 25.88 33.79
N SER A 260 -4.31 24.72 33.33
CA SER A 260 -4.89 23.69 34.21
C SER A 260 -3.89 23.18 35.24
N ASP A 261 -2.64 22.94 34.85
CA ASP A 261 -1.57 22.53 35.76
C ASP A 261 -1.23 23.61 36.78
N ALA A 262 -1.26 24.89 36.38
CA ALA A 262 -1.08 26.02 37.29
C ALA A 262 -2.24 26.13 38.29
N GLU A 263 -3.48 25.93 37.85
CA GLU A 263 -4.67 25.89 38.71
C GLU A 263 -4.57 24.74 39.71
N ILE A 264 -4.20 23.53 39.26
CA ILE A 264 -3.99 22.35 40.11
C ILE A 264 -2.91 22.64 41.16
N ARG A 265 -1.77 23.23 40.77
CA ARG A 265 -0.72 23.63 41.73
C ARG A 265 -1.24 24.64 42.75
N ARG A 266 -2.01 25.64 42.32
CA ARG A 266 -2.60 26.65 43.21
C ARG A 266 -3.61 26.04 44.18
N LEU A 267 -4.48 25.15 43.70
CA LEU A 267 -5.46 24.45 44.53
C LEU A 267 -4.78 23.51 45.54
N ARG A 268 -3.73 22.79 45.12
CA ARG A 268 -2.91 21.97 46.04
C ARG A 268 -2.25 22.81 47.13
N SER A 269 -1.71 23.99 46.80
CA SER A 269 -1.17 24.91 47.80
C SER A 269 -2.24 25.36 48.80
N ARG A 270 -3.41 25.80 48.31
CA ARG A 270 -4.52 26.22 49.16
C ARG A 270 -5.04 25.10 50.06
N LEU A 271 -5.12 23.88 49.55
CA LEU A 271 -5.48 22.71 50.34
C LEU A 271 -4.46 22.47 51.45
N ALA A 272 -3.16 22.50 51.14
CA ALA A 272 -2.10 22.33 52.13
C ALA A 272 -2.06 23.46 53.17
N ASP A 273 -2.43 24.69 52.81
CA ASP A 273 -2.61 25.80 53.76
C ASP A 273 -3.82 25.54 54.68
N ALA A 274 -4.98 25.17 54.13
CA ALA A 274 -6.19 24.87 54.90
C ALA A 274 -6.03 23.65 55.81
N GLU A 275 -5.32 22.61 55.37
CA GLU A 275 -4.97 21.45 56.19
C GLU A 275 -4.08 21.85 57.38
N ARG A 276 -3.11 22.75 57.16
CA ARG A 276 -2.28 23.31 58.24
C ARG A 276 -3.11 24.12 59.24
N GLU A 277 -4.01 24.98 58.76
CA GLU A 277 -4.92 25.75 59.62
C GLU A 277 -5.84 24.82 60.45
N LEU A 278 -6.38 23.77 59.83
CA LEU A 278 -7.20 22.79 60.53
C LEU A 278 -6.39 22.04 61.60
N GLU A 279 -5.15 21.66 61.33
CA GLU A 279 -4.31 20.96 62.30
C GLU A 279 -3.90 21.87 63.47
N LEU A 280 -3.64 23.15 63.20
CA LEU A 280 -3.43 24.16 64.24
C LEU A 280 -4.69 24.34 65.09
N ALA A 281 -5.88 24.43 64.48
CA ALA A 281 -7.15 24.56 65.20
C ALA A 281 -7.46 23.32 66.06
N LYS A 282 -7.21 22.10 65.53
CA LYS A 282 -7.34 20.85 66.29
C LYS A 282 -6.37 20.81 67.46
N SER A 283 -5.12 21.21 67.26
CA SER A 283 -4.10 21.24 68.31
C SER A 283 -4.45 22.26 69.40
N ALA A 284 -4.92 23.45 69.02
CA ALA A 284 -5.43 24.45 69.97
C ALA A 284 -6.65 23.93 70.75
N SER A 285 -7.60 23.26 70.09
CA SER A 285 -8.76 22.64 70.75
C SER A 285 -8.36 21.52 71.71
N ARG A 286 -7.36 20.69 71.35
CA ARG A 286 -6.80 19.66 72.23
C ARG A 286 -6.09 20.28 73.43
N ALA A 287 -5.26 21.29 73.21
CA ALA A 287 -4.58 22.02 74.29
C ALA A 287 -5.60 22.65 75.25
N GLY A 288 -6.66 23.26 74.73
CA GLY A 288 -7.78 23.76 75.52
C GLY A 288 -8.44 22.68 76.39
N ARG A 289 -8.76 21.52 75.80
CA ARG A 289 -9.31 20.38 76.56
C ARG A 289 -8.36 19.87 77.64
N VAL A 290 -7.06 19.75 77.37
CA VAL A 290 -6.07 19.35 78.38
C VAL A 290 -6.02 20.36 79.53
N THR A 291 -6.09 21.67 79.23
CA THR A 291 -6.14 22.70 80.28
C THR A 291 -7.45 22.65 81.07
N ASP A 292 -8.59 22.41 80.41
CA ASP A 292 -9.89 22.28 81.06
C ASP A 292 -9.96 21.01 81.94
N GLU A 293 -9.38 19.91 81.46
CA GLU A 293 -9.26 18.65 82.20
C GLU A 293 -8.36 18.81 83.43
N ALA A 294 -7.23 19.51 83.31
CA ALA A 294 -6.38 19.85 84.45
C ALA A 294 -7.12 20.72 85.49
N ARG A 295 -7.93 21.69 85.05
CA ARG A 295 -8.80 22.48 85.95
C ARG A 295 -9.87 21.62 86.62
N LEU A 296 -10.52 20.75 85.87
CA LEU A 296 -11.54 19.82 86.40
C LEU A 296 -10.93 18.88 87.45
N TRP A 297 -9.75 18.33 87.17
CA TRP A 297 -9.02 17.48 88.11
C TRP A 297 -8.70 18.24 89.40
N LEU A 298 -8.19 19.48 89.31
CA LEU A 298 -7.92 20.32 90.48
C LEU A 298 -9.20 20.61 91.29
N LEU A 299 -10.32 20.91 90.61
CA LEU A 299 -11.62 21.13 91.26
C LEU A 299 -12.13 19.85 91.96
N LEU A 300 -12.05 18.70 91.28
CA LEU A 300 -12.42 17.41 91.87
C LEU A 300 -11.53 17.03 93.04
N GLU A 301 -10.23 17.31 92.98
CA GLU A 301 -9.29 17.10 94.07
C GLU A 301 -9.64 18.00 95.28
N THR A 302 -9.97 19.28 95.03
CA THR A 302 -10.44 20.17 96.11
C THR A 302 -11.76 19.72 96.73
N ILE A 303 -12.72 19.24 95.94
CA ILE A 303 -13.98 18.67 96.44
C ILE A 303 -13.71 17.33 97.16
N GLY A 304 -12.81 16.50 96.65
CA GLY A 304 -12.39 15.23 97.25
C GLY A 304 -11.77 15.45 98.63
N ASN A 305 -10.88 16.43 98.74
CA ASN A 305 -10.29 16.84 100.02
C ASN A 305 -11.34 17.47 100.95
N ALA A 306 -12.26 18.29 100.43
CA ALA A 306 -13.37 18.85 101.21
C ALA A 306 -14.33 17.76 101.72
N THR A 307 -14.65 16.75 100.91
CA THR A 307 -15.52 15.62 101.29
C THR A 307 -14.82 14.63 102.21
N GLN A 308 -13.51 14.40 102.07
CA GLN A 308 -12.71 13.67 103.05
C GLN A 308 -12.63 14.43 104.38
N GLY A 309 -12.41 15.75 104.35
CA GLY A 309 -12.48 16.60 105.54
C GLY A 309 -13.85 16.50 106.22
N LEU A 310 -14.93 16.61 105.43
CA LEU A 310 -16.30 16.45 105.92
C LEU A 310 -16.57 15.04 106.45
N ARG A 311 -16.05 13.99 105.81
CA ARG A 311 -16.18 12.59 106.26
C ARG A 311 -15.40 12.33 107.56
N ARG A 312 -14.29 13.05 107.78
CA ARG A 312 -13.48 13.00 109.00
C ARG A 312 -14.16 13.75 110.15
N GLU A 313 -14.80 14.89 109.87
CA GLU A 313 -15.65 15.63 110.82
C GLU A 313 -16.98 14.88 111.12
N LEU A 314 -17.58 14.19 110.15
CA LEU A 314 -18.85 13.44 110.28
C LEU A 314 -18.71 11.95 110.67
N ALA A 315 -17.49 11.43 110.83
CA ALA A 315 -17.18 10.06 111.30
C ALA A 315 -17.90 8.89 110.59
N VAL A 316 -18.06 8.91 109.25
CA VAL A 316 -18.78 7.84 108.51
C VAL A 316 -17.83 6.71 108.02
N ALA A 317 -17.92 5.53 108.65
CA ALA A 317 -17.21 4.30 108.27
C ALA A 317 -17.97 3.47 107.18
N PRO A 318 -17.27 2.73 106.29
CA PRO A 318 -17.91 1.91 105.26
C PRO A 318 -18.53 0.61 105.82
N PRO A 319 -19.71 0.15 105.34
CA PRO A 319 -20.37 -1.07 105.83
C PRO A 319 -19.84 -2.37 105.17
N ASP A 320 -19.93 -3.49 105.91
CA ASP A 320 -19.40 -4.82 105.57
C ASP A 320 -20.29 -5.67 104.63
N THR A 321 -21.36 -5.12 104.04
CA THR A 321 -22.32 -5.89 103.22
C THR A 321 -22.63 -5.19 101.90
N LEU A 322 -22.49 -5.92 100.78
CA LEU A 322 -22.76 -5.42 99.43
C LEU A 322 -24.24 -5.61 99.03
N PRO A 323 -24.85 -4.68 98.26
CA PRO A 323 -26.28 -4.73 97.93
C PRO A 323 -26.73 -5.94 97.09
N GLY A 324 -25.84 -6.58 96.33
CA GLY A 324 -26.17 -7.79 95.54
C GLY A 324 -26.48 -9.02 96.40
N ASP A 325 -25.89 -9.09 97.60
CA ASP A 325 -26.10 -10.18 98.54
C ASP A 325 -27.46 -10.08 99.25
N ALA A 326 -28.06 -8.87 99.29
CA ALA A 326 -29.36 -8.62 99.90
C ALA A 326 -30.55 -9.08 99.04
N ILE A 327 -30.35 -9.36 97.75
CA ILE A 327 -31.44 -9.60 96.79
C ILE A 327 -31.62 -11.08 96.44
N ALA A 328 -30.65 -11.94 96.78
CA ALA A 328 -30.87 -13.38 96.87
C ALA A 328 -31.78 -13.80 98.06
N ALA A 329 -31.97 -12.92 99.05
CA ALA A 329 -32.75 -13.18 100.26
C ALA A 329 -34.14 -12.49 100.31
N SER A 330 -34.51 -11.68 99.31
CA SER A 330 -35.76 -10.90 99.33
C SER A 330 -36.45 -10.88 97.96
N ALA A 331 -37.10 -12.00 97.60
CA ALA A 331 -38.01 -12.10 96.46
C ALA A 331 -39.48 -11.80 96.85
N ALA A 332 -39.72 -10.79 97.71
CA ALA A 332 -41.05 -10.29 98.02
C ALA A 332 -41.01 -8.78 98.40
N ALA A 333 -41.82 -7.98 97.70
CA ALA A 333 -42.24 -6.58 97.96
C ALA A 333 -41.75 -5.45 96.99
N ALA A 334 -42.63 -5.15 96.04
CA ALA A 334 -43.08 -3.86 95.45
C ALA A 334 -42.13 -2.64 95.21
N ALA A 335 -41.85 -2.42 93.92
CA ALA A 335 -42.07 -1.24 93.05
C ALA A 335 -41.72 0.22 93.49
N GLY A 336 -40.86 0.88 92.70
CA GLY A 336 -40.87 2.36 92.53
C GLY A 336 -39.76 3.02 91.68
N SER A 337 -40.08 3.37 90.42
CA SER A 337 -39.77 4.63 89.67
C SER A 337 -38.33 5.14 89.28
N ARG A 338 -38.12 5.28 87.95
CA ARG A 338 -37.42 6.31 87.09
C ARG A 338 -35.90 6.57 87.32
N THR A 339 -35.03 6.91 86.36
CA THR A 339 -35.04 7.76 85.13
C THR A 339 -34.01 7.27 84.08
N LYS A 340 -34.13 7.72 82.82
CA LYS A 340 -33.37 7.29 81.60
C LYS A 340 -32.00 7.96 81.43
N ALA A 341 -31.03 7.23 80.86
CA ALA A 341 -29.88 7.79 80.14
C ALA A 341 -29.69 7.03 78.81
N GLY A 342 -29.66 7.77 77.70
CA GLY A 342 -29.45 7.25 76.35
C GLY A 342 -27.99 7.34 75.91
N GLY A 343 -27.64 6.64 74.83
CA GLY A 343 -26.36 6.82 74.17
C GLY A 343 -25.98 5.74 73.16
N GLN A 344 -26.16 6.09 71.88
CA GLN A 344 -25.41 5.64 70.68
C GLN A 344 -25.76 4.28 70.04
N LEU A 345 -26.23 4.38 68.79
CA LEU A 345 -26.53 3.30 67.87
C LEU A 345 -25.24 2.73 67.27
N TRP A 346 -24.97 1.47 67.57
CA TRP A 346 -24.06 0.60 66.84
C TRP A 346 -24.91 -0.47 66.12
N ALA A 347 -24.43 -0.97 64.97
CA ALA A 347 -25.12 -2.06 64.25
C ALA A 347 -25.40 -3.22 65.22
N ALA A 348 -26.64 -3.72 65.24
CA ALA A 348 -27.15 -4.55 66.34
C ALA A 348 -26.42 -5.90 66.51
N ASP A 349 -25.66 -6.34 65.51
CA ASP A 349 -25.20 -7.73 65.37
C ASP A 349 -23.66 -7.94 65.43
N ASP A 350 -22.89 -6.96 65.93
CA ASP A 350 -21.43 -7.05 66.04
C ASP A 350 -20.96 -7.68 67.37
N PRO A 351 -20.23 -8.83 67.36
CA PRO A 351 -19.66 -9.44 68.57
C PRO A 351 -18.66 -8.56 69.33
N ALA A 352 -17.98 -7.61 68.69
CA ALA A 352 -17.04 -6.71 69.37
C ALA A 352 -17.74 -5.85 70.44
N ARG A 353 -19.04 -5.56 70.26
CA ARG A 353 -19.86 -4.85 71.24
C ARG A 353 -20.05 -5.65 72.53
N LEU A 354 -20.21 -6.97 72.42
CA LEU A 354 -20.36 -7.83 73.60
C LEU A 354 -19.05 -7.87 74.39
N ASP A 355 -17.89 -7.97 73.73
CA ASP A 355 -16.58 -7.94 74.39
C ASP A 355 -16.35 -6.64 75.17
N GLN A 356 -16.73 -5.49 74.60
CA GLN A 356 -16.63 -4.20 75.30
C GLN A 356 -17.51 -4.15 76.56
N LEU A 357 -18.74 -4.68 76.47
CA LEU A 357 -19.65 -4.73 77.62
C LEU A 357 -19.13 -5.68 78.71
N LEU A 358 -18.54 -6.82 78.32
CA LEU A 358 -17.94 -7.77 79.26
C LEU A 358 -16.66 -7.25 79.92
N GLY A 359 -16.01 -6.24 79.34
CA GLY A 359 -14.85 -5.55 79.93
C GLY A 359 -15.19 -4.55 81.04
N LEU A 360 -16.47 -4.26 81.29
CA LEU A 360 -16.88 -3.34 82.36
C LEU A 360 -16.68 -3.99 83.75
N PRO A 361 -16.18 -3.23 84.75
CA PRO A 361 -15.94 -3.77 86.08
C PRO A 361 -17.25 -4.26 86.72
N ARG A 362 -17.24 -5.49 87.24
CA ARG A 362 -18.38 -6.13 87.93
C ARG A 362 -19.66 -6.24 87.08
N VAL A 363 -19.54 -6.37 85.76
CA VAL A 363 -20.70 -6.62 84.88
C VAL A 363 -21.45 -7.90 85.25
N HIS A 364 -22.78 -7.88 85.10
CA HIS A 364 -23.65 -9.05 85.26
C HIS A 364 -24.27 -9.42 83.91
N LEU A 365 -23.95 -10.61 83.41
CA LEU A 365 -24.46 -11.17 82.17
C LEU A 365 -25.60 -12.14 82.47
N VAL A 366 -26.82 -11.82 82.03
CA VAL A 366 -28.01 -12.65 82.17
C VAL A 366 -28.40 -13.22 80.80
N ILE A 367 -28.61 -14.54 80.70
CA ILE A 367 -28.79 -15.22 79.40
C ILE A 367 -30.12 -15.97 79.38
N ASP A 368 -30.91 -15.74 78.34
CA ASP A 368 -32.07 -16.58 78.00
C ASP A 368 -31.60 -17.85 77.29
N GLY A 369 -31.53 -18.94 78.05
CA GLY A 369 -30.86 -20.16 77.63
C GLY A 369 -31.47 -20.77 76.37
N TYR A 370 -32.80 -20.90 76.30
CA TYR A 370 -33.45 -21.52 75.14
C TYR A 370 -33.52 -20.63 73.92
N ASN A 371 -33.57 -19.31 74.10
CA ASN A 371 -33.49 -18.39 72.98
C ASN A 371 -32.11 -18.48 72.30
N VAL A 372 -31.04 -18.57 73.08
CA VAL A 372 -29.68 -18.77 72.56
C VAL A 372 -29.52 -20.14 71.92
N THR A 373 -29.98 -21.21 72.57
CA THR A 373 -29.80 -22.56 72.02
C THR A 373 -30.60 -22.81 70.74
N LYS A 374 -31.84 -22.30 70.65
CA LYS A 374 -32.65 -22.36 69.43
C LYS A 374 -32.06 -21.55 68.29
N THR A 375 -31.38 -20.43 68.61
CA THR A 375 -30.70 -19.59 67.62
C THR A 375 -29.43 -20.26 67.09
N GLY A 376 -28.63 -20.89 67.96
CA GLY A 376 -27.31 -21.42 67.58
C GLY A 376 -27.30 -22.87 67.07
N PHE A 377 -28.14 -23.75 67.62
CA PHE A 377 -28.09 -25.18 67.32
C PHE A 377 -29.48 -25.84 67.45
N PRO A 378 -30.45 -25.45 66.59
CA PRO A 378 -31.84 -25.91 66.69
C PRO A 378 -32.02 -27.41 66.44
N GLY A 379 -31.07 -28.07 65.77
CA GLY A 379 -31.19 -29.47 65.32
C GLY A 379 -30.80 -30.54 66.34
N ILE A 380 -30.35 -30.18 67.55
CA ILE A 380 -29.94 -31.14 68.59
C ILE A 380 -30.96 -31.20 69.74
N ALA A 381 -30.99 -32.32 70.47
CA ALA A 381 -31.92 -32.54 71.59
C ALA A 381 -31.71 -31.50 72.71
N LEU A 382 -32.78 -31.09 73.41
CA LEU A 382 -32.77 -30.00 74.41
C LEU A 382 -31.71 -30.19 75.52
N GLU A 383 -31.42 -31.43 75.92
CA GLU A 383 -30.38 -31.72 76.91
C GLU A 383 -28.96 -31.46 76.37
N GLN A 384 -28.71 -31.86 75.12
CA GLN A 384 -27.46 -31.57 74.41
C GLN A 384 -27.32 -30.08 74.14
N GLN A 385 -28.44 -29.39 73.87
CA GLN A 385 -28.48 -27.94 73.73
C GLN A 385 -27.94 -27.24 74.99
N ARG A 386 -28.48 -27.58 76.17
CA ARG A 386 -28.07 -26.99 77.44
C ARG A 386 -26.61 -27.28 77.78
N THR A 387 -26.20 -28.53 77.59
CA THR A 387 -24.82 -28.95 77.88
C THR A 387 -23.82 -28.18 77.03
N ARG A 388 -24.12 -28.00 75.73
CA ARG A 388 -23.29 -27.22 74.80
C ARG A 388 -23.23 -25.74 75.18
N LEU A 389 -24.36 -25.12 75.54
CA LEU A 389 -24.40 -23.72 75.97
C LEU A 389 -23.58 -23.51 77.26
N LEU A 390 -23.80 -24.35 78.27
CA LEU A 390 -23.12 -24.22 79.55
C LEU A 390 -21.60 -24.44 79.43
N ALA A 391 -21.16 -25.35 78.57
CA ALA A 391 -19.74 -25.54 78.28
C ALA A 391 -19.10 -24.29 77.65
N GLY A 392 -19.76 -23.67 76.66
CA GLY A 392 -19.28 -22.42 76.05
C GLY A 392 -19.24 -21.26 77.06
N LEU A 393 -20.25 -21.16 77.93
CA LEU A 393 -20.31 -20.11 78.95
C LEU A 393 -19.29 -20.28 80.08
N ALA A 394 -18.91 -21.51 80.41
CA ALA A 394 -17.82 -21.75 81.34
C ALA A 394 -16.48 -21.21 80.80
N GLY A 395 -16.22 -21.38 79.50
CA GLY A 395 -15.09 -20.76 78.82
C GLY A 395 -15.14 -19.23 78.87
N LEU A 396 -16.33 -18.66 78.62
CA LEU A 396 -16.54 -17.21 78.68
C LEU A 396 -16.33 -16.66 80.11
N ALA A 397 -16.83 -17.35 81.14
CA ALA A 397 -16.63 -16.97 82.55
C ALA A 397 -15.17 -17.10 83.00
N ALA A 398 -14.37 -17.97 82.38
CA ALA A 398 -12.94 -18.05 82.68
C ALA A 398 -12.14 -16.93 82.02
N GLN A 399 -12.56 -16.49 80.83
CA GLN A 399 -11.93 -15.40 80.09
C GLN A 399 -12.36 -14.01 80.61
N THR A 400 -13.53 -13.92 81.21
CA THR A 400 -14.12 -12.65 81.65
C THR A 400 -14.43 -12.72 83.14
N ASN A 401 -14.15 -11.66 83.91
CA ASN A 401 -14.54 -11.59 85.32
C ASN A 401 -16.03 -11.19 85.49
N ALA A 402 -16.87 -11.55 84.51
CA ALA A 402 -18.29 -11.25 84.48
C ALA A 402 -19.03 -12.23 85.39
N GLU A 403 -20.01 -11.73 86.16
CA GLU A 403 -20.96 -12.62 86.80
C GLU A 403 -21.91 -13.14 85.71
N ILE A 404 -22.03 -14.47 85.52
CA ILE A 404 -22.89 -15.04 84.47
C ILE A 404 -24.06 -15.80 85.10
N THR A 405 -25.29 -15.45 84.73
CA THR A 405 -26.52 -16.14 85.11
C THR A 405 -27.28 -16.61 83.86
N VAL A 406 -27.54 -17.91 83.73
CA VAL A 406 -28.34 -18.50 82.65
C VAL A 406 -29.72 -18.88 83.18
N VAL A 407 -30.78 -18.44 82.50
CA VAL A 407 -32.16 -18.77 82.83
C VAL A 407 -32.73 -19.72 81.78
N PHE A 408 -33.18 -20.90 82.19
CA PHE A 408 -33.90 -21.84 81.33
C PHE A 408 -35.38 -21.87 81.71
N ASP A 409 -36.26 -21.92 80.71
CA ASP A 409 -37.69 -22.10 80.92
C ASP A 409 -38.00 -23.49 81.52
N GLY A 410 -38.89 -23.54 82.51
CA GLY A 410 -39.17 -24.66 83.40
C GLY A 410 -39.86 -25.86 82.73
N ALA A 411 -40.35 -25.72 81.49
CA ALA A 411 -41.04 -26.76 80.73
C ALA A 411 -40.19 -27.99 80.33
N GLY A 412 -38.90 -28.02 80.72
CA GLY A 412 -38.00 -29.14 80.45
C GLY A 412 -37.09 -29.48 81.63
N ARG A 413 -37.55 -29.40 82.88
CA ARG A 413 -36.72 -29.74 84.05
C ARG A 413 -36.27 -31.22 83.97
N PRO A 414 -34.96 -31.52 83.89
CA PRO A 414 -34.49 -32.89 83.96
C PRO A 414 -34.59 -33.39 85.42
N PRO A 415 -34.85 -34.70 85.64
CA PRO A 415 -34.97 -35.29 86.97
C PRO A 415 -33.69 -35.21 87.82
N ALA A 416 -32.54 -34.92 87.20
CA ALA A 416 -31.32 -34.48 87.87
C ALA A 416 -30.80 -33.21 87.18
N ALA A 417 -30.58 -32.13 87.94
CA ALA A 417 -29.98 -30.91 87.38
C ALA A 417 -28.49 -31.16 87.13
N PRO A 418 -27.96 -30.97 85.90
CA PRO A 418 -26.52 -31.02 85.68
C PRO A 418 -25.85 -29.95 86.54
N GLY A 419 -24.71 -30.29 87.16
CA GLY A 419 -23.95 -29.35 87.99
C GLY A 419 -23.63 -28.07 87.21
N SER A 420 -23.89 -26.91 87.83
CA SER A 420 -23.54 -25.63 87.22
C SER A 420 -22.00 -25.54 87.11
N PRO A 421 -21.44 -25.25 85.91
CA PRO A 421 -20.01 -25.04 85.76
C PRO A 421 -19.51 -23.93 86.69
N ARG A 422 -18.25 -23.99 87.13
CA ARG A 422 -17.64 -22.93 87.95
C ARG A 422 -17.74 -21.58 87.23
N GLY A 423 -18.29 -20.57 87.91
CA GLY A 423 -18.45 -19.22 87.38
C GLY A 423 -19.76 -18.94 86.63
N VAL A 424 -20.63 -19.95 86.44
CA VAL A 424 -21.95 -19.77 85.79
C VAL A 424 -23.07 -20.18 86.74
N ARG A 425 -24.01 -19.28 87.02
CA ARG A 425 -25.21 -19.55 87.82
C ARG A 425 -26.35 -20.01 86.91
N VAL A 426 -26.92 -21.19 87.14
CA VAL A 426 -28.05 -21.69 86.35
C VAL A 426 -29.35 -21.57 87.16
N ILE A 427 -30.35 -20.91 86.60
CA ILE A 427 -31.69 -20.72 87.17
C ILE A 427 -32.71 -21.38 86.23
N PHE A 428 -33.62 -22.17 86.77
CA PHE A 428 -34.79 -22.66 86.04
C PHE A 428 -36.00 -21.84 86.47
N SER A 429 -36.84 -21.41 85.52
CA SER A 429 -38.07 -20.68 85.88
C SER A 429 -39.05 -21.59 86.65
N PRO A 430 -39.79 -21.05 87.62
CA PRO A 430 -40.88 -21.76 88.29
C PRO A 430 -41.96 -22.24 87.30
N PRO A 431 -42.69 -23.34 87.60
CA PRO A 431 -43.80 -23.78 86.78
C PRO A 431 -44.87 -22.67 86.68
N GLY A 432 -45.19 -22.24 85.45
CA GLY A 432 -46.14 -21.16 85.17
C GLY A 432 -45.52 -19.76 85.00
N GLU A 433 -44.21 -19.60 85.22
CA GLU A 433 -43.47 -18.35 84.97
C GLU A 433 -42.52 -18.55 83.77
N THR A 434 -42.50 -17.61 82.82
CA THR A 434 -41.58 -17.69 81.67
C THR A 434 -40.17 -17.25 82.08
N ALA A 435 -39.15 -17.73 81.36
CA ALA A 435 -37.76 -17.29 81.58
C ALA A 435 -37.63 -15.76 81.49
N ASP A 436 -38.41 -15.11 80.64
CA ASP A 436 -38.46 -13.66 80.44
C ASP A 436 -38.82 -12.88 81.71
N GLU A 437 -39.80 -13.38 82.49
CA GLU A 437 -40.22 -12.75 83.74
C GLU A 437 -39.12 -12.85 84.80
N VAL A 438 -38.46 -14.00 84.90
CA VAL A 438 -37.31 -14.23 85.77
C VAL A 438 -36.14 -13.31 85.39
N ILE A 439 -35.83 -13.18 84.09
CA ILE A 439 -34.79 -12.29 83.58
C ILE A 439 -35.12 -10.83 83.94
N ARG A 440 -36.36 -10.39 83.72
CA ARG A 440 -36.79 -9.03 84.09
C ARG A 440 -36.73 -8.79 85.59
N ARG A 441 -36.89 -9.82 86.42
CA ARG A 441 -36.74 -9.74 87.88
C ARG A 441 -35.27 -9.61 88.27
N LEU A 442 -34.37 -10.40 87.68
CA LEU A 442 -32.92 -10.31 87.88
C LEU A 442 -32.39 -8.92 87.52
N VAL A 443 -32.78 -8.39 86.35
CA VAL A 443 -32.34 -7.05 85.93
C VAL A 443 -32.82 -5.95 86.88
N ARG A 444 -34.04 -6.07 87.43
CA ARG A 444 -34.60 -5.10 88.38
C ARG A 444 -34.00 -5.21 89.77
N ALA A 445 -33.54 -6.41 90.11
CA ALA A 445 -32.84 -6.71 91.34
C ALA A 445 -31.46 -6.03 91.38
N GLU A 446 -30.75 -5.93 90.26
CA GLU A 446 -29.39 -5.38 90.28
C GLU A 446 -29.34 -3.89 90.71
N PRO A 447 -28.32 -3.49 91.49
CA PRO A 447 -28.17 -2.10 91.93
C PRO A 447 -28.01 -1.13 90.75
N LYS A 448 -28.68 0.03 90.82
CA LYS A 448 -28.51 1.11 89.82
C LYS A 448 -27.03 1.51 89.75
N GLY A 449 -26.43 1.40 88.57
CA GLY A 449 -25.01 1.72 88.30
C GLY A 449 -24.14 0.49 88.02
N ARG A 450 -24.60 -0.72 88.33
CA ARG A 450 -23.95 -1.96 87.87
C ARG A 450 -24.36 -2.24 86.42
N PRO A 451 -23.42 -2.44 85.48
CA PRO A 451 -23.76 -2.81 84.12
C PRO A 451 -24.39 -4.20 84.08
N VAL A 452 -25.64 -4.27 83.62
CA VAL A 452 -26.35 -5.54 83.38
C VAL A 452 -26.52 -5.74 81.88
N VAL A 453 -26.07 -6.88 81.38
CA VAL A 453 -26.18 -7.28 79.98
C VAL A 453 -27.11 -8.46 79.90
N VAL A 454 -28.12 -8.39 79.03
CA VAL A 454 -29.07 -9.48 78.84
C VAL A 454 -29.02 -9.95 77.40
N VAL A 455 -28.87 -11.26 77.23
CA VAL A 455 -28.85 -11.90 75.92
C VAL A 455 -30.19 -12.58 75.66
N SER A 456 -30.96 -12.01 74.73
CA SER A 456 -32.17 -12.61 74.17
C SER A 456 -32.52 -11.94 72.83
N SER A 457 -33.01 -12.72 71.88
CA SER A 457 -33.54 -12.22 70.59
C SER A 457 -35.04 -11.89 70.65
N ASP A 458 -35.71 -12.10 71.79
CA ASP A 458 -37.11 -11.73 71.93
C ASP A 458 -37.25 -10.20 72.04
N LYS A 459 -38.03 -9.61 71.13
CA LYS A 459 -38.24 -8.15 71.05
C LYS A 459 -38.94 -7.62 72.30
N GLU A 460 -39.89 -8.36 72.86
CA GLU A 460 -40.62 -7.94 74.06
C GLU A 460 -39.71 -7.92 75.29
N VAL A 461 -38.80 -8.91 75.39
CA VAL A 461 -37.77 -8.93 76.44
C VAL A 461 -36.82 -7.78 76.27
N ALA A 462 -36.27 -7.60 75.06
CA ALA A 462 -35.30 -6.56 74.74
C ALA A 462 -35.81 -5.15 75.07
N ASP A 463 -37.08 -4.85 74.77
CA ASP A 463 -37.68 -3.56 75.11
C ASP A 463 -37.98 -3.43 76.61
N GLY A 464 -38.32 -4.54 77.27
CA GLY A 464 -38.50 -4.60 78.73
C GLY A 464 -37.23 -4.30 79.52
N ILE A 465 -36.10 -4.87 79.11
CA ILE A 465 -34.80 -4.72 79.80
C ILE A 465 -34.14 -3.37 79.48
N ARG A 466 -34.28 -2.85 78.26
CA ARG A 466 -33.80 -1.50 77.90
C ARG A 466 -34.48 -0.45 78.75
N ARG A 467 -35.79 -0.63 79.01
CA ARG A 467 -36.55 0.22 79.94
C ARG A 467 -36.05 0.14 81.37
N ALA A 468 -35.45 -0.98 81.79
CA ALA A 468 -34.85 -1.17 83.10
C ALA A 468 -33.38 -0.70 83.18
N GLY A 469 -32.79 -0.20 82.09
CA GLY A 469 -31.41 0.29 82.05
C GLY A 469 -30.35 -0.76 81.75
N ALA A 470 -30.75 -1.98 81.36
CA ALA A 470 -29.85 -3.04 80.95
C ALA A 470 -29.55 -3.00 79.44
N TYR A 471 -28.38 -3.54 79.06
CA TYR A 471 -27.97 -3.68 77.68
C TYR A 471 -28.59 -4.94 77.07
N ALA A 472 -29.51 -4.74 76.13
CA ALA A 472 -30.09 -5.83 75.33
C ALA A 472 -29.14 -6.23 74.20
N VAL A 473 -28.73 -7.49 74.17
CA VAL A 473 -27.86 -8.07 73.14
C VAL A 473 -28.61 -9.23 72.43
N PRO A 474 -28.69 -9.24 71.09
CA PRO A 474 -29.31 -10.35 70.36
C PRO A 474 -28.56 -11.67 70.57
N SER A 475 -29.28 -12.80 70.61
CA SER A 475 -28.68 -14.11 70.86
C SER A 475 -27.65 -14.52 69.81
N VAL A 476 -27.81 -14.08 68.55
CA VAL A 476 -26.85 -14.35 67.48
C VAL A 476 -25.46 -13.80 67.78
N VAL A 477 -25.37 -12.69 68.52
CA VAL A 477 -24.09 -12.06 68.90
C VAL A 477 -23.34 -12.95 69.89
N LEU A 478 -24.05 -13.50 70.88
CA LEU A 478 -23.47 -14.45 71.83
C LEU A 478 -23.05 -15.75 71.14
N VAL A 479 -23.89 -16.32 70.26
CA VAL A 479 -23.54 -17.54 69.51
C VAL A 479 -22.26 -17.32 68.70
N ARG A 480 -22.18 -16.24 67.92
CA ARG A 480 -20.96 -15.89 67.15
C ARG A 480 -19.74 -15.69 68.04
N ARG A 481 -19.92 -15.16 69.26
CA ARG A 481 -18.83 -14.97 70.21
C ARG A 481 -18.36 -16.30 70.83
N LEU A 482 -19.28 -17.23 71.08
CA LEU A 482 -18.99 -18.58 71.56
C LEU A 482 -18.33 -19.45 70.49
N ASP A 483 -18.65 -19.27 69.20
CA ASP A 483 -17.99 -19.99 68.10
C ASP A 483 -16.55 -19.50 67.82
N ARG A 484 -16.19 -18.30 68.31
CA ARG A 484 -14.82 -17.75 68.22
C ARG A 484 -13.92 -18.16 69.40
N ALA A 485 -14.51 -18.67 70.48
CA ALA A 485 -13.84 -19.07 71.73
C ALA A 485 -13.45 -20.55 71.66
#